data_AF-A0A060BN57-F1
#
_entry.id   AF-A0A060BN57-F1
#
_cell.length_a   1.000
_cell.length_b   1.000
_cell.length_c   1.000
_cell.angle_alpha   90.00
_cell.angle_beta   90.00
_cell.angle_gamma   90.00
#
_symmetry.space_group_name_H-M   'P 1'
#
loop_
_entity.id
_entity.type
_entity.pdbx_description
1 polymer ?
#
loop_
_entity_poly.entity_id
_entity_poly.type
_entity_poly.pdbx_seq_one_letter_code
_entity_poly.pdbx_strand_id
1 'polypeptide(L)'
;FADEIAAKQMLYPMTLNRNMLNLLDSHDTERFLTACSGRKERLRLAEVFQFTYIGIPYIYYGDEIGLDGGNDPDCRKCMVWEPEKQDRALFSFYQTLIRIRKENRELVYGTYRQVEAGG
;
A
#
# COMPACT_ATOMS: atom_id res chain seq x y z
N PHE A 1 7.05 -2.07 15.36
CA PHE A 1 6.90 -1.99 13.88
C PHE A 1 8.15 -2.50 13.19
N ALA A 2 9.31 -1.87 13.41
CA ALA A 2 10.54 -2.26 12.72
C ALA A 2 10.98 -3.71 13.03
N ASP A 3 10.86 -4.14 14.28
CA ASP A 3 11.17 -5.53 14.68
C ASP A 3 10.25 -6.56 14.00
N GLU A 4 8.97 -6.24 13.82
CA GLU A 4 8.02 -7.10 13.11
C GLU A 4 8.41 -7.24 11.63
N ILE A 5 8.78 -6.14 10.99
CA ILE A 5 9.27 -6.15 9.60
C ILE A 5 10.53 -7.01 9.48
N ALA A 6 11.50 -6.84 10.39
CA ALA A 6 12.72 -7.64 10.40
C ALA A 6 12.41 -9.13 10.62
N ALA A 7 11.53 -9.47 11.56
CA ALA A 7 11.11 -10.83 11.82
C ALA A 7 10.47 -11.48 10.59
N LYS A 8 9.58 -10.77 9.88
CA LYS A 8 8.95 -11.27 8.64
C LYS A 8 9.97 -11.47 7.52
N GLN A 9 10.94 -10.57 7.37
CA GLN A 9 12.01 -10.75 6.38
C GLN A 9 12.85 -12.00 6.64
N MET A 10 13.08 -12.36 7.91
CA MET A 10 13.85 -13.54 8.29
C MET A 10 13.13 -14.87 8.06
N LEU A 11 11.81 -14.87 7.85
CA LEU A 11 11.05 -16.09 7.60
C LEU A 11 11.35 -16.73 6.25
N TYR A 12 11.74 -15.93 5.25
CA TYR A 12 11.91 -16.39 3.88
C TYR A 12 13.22 -15.89 3.25
N PRO A 13 13.80 -16.65 2.31
CA PRO A 13 14.93 -16.17 1.52
C PRO A 13 14.61 -14.87 0.78
N MET A 14 15.64 -14.05 0.54
CA MET A 14 15.51 -12.76 -0.15
C MET A 14 14.83 -12.87 -1.53
N THR A 15 15.04 -14.00 -2.23
CA THR A 15 14.39 -14.27 -3.52
C THR A 15 12.87 -14.37 -3.39
N LEU A 16 12.34 -14.94 -2.30
CA LEU A 16 10.91 -14.99 -2.03
C LEU A 16 10.39 -13.63 -1.56
N ASN A 17 11.10 -12.97 -0.62
CA ASN A 17 10.70 -11.65 -0.12
C ASN A 17 10.50 -10.62 -1.24
N ARG A 18 11.32 -10.67 -2.30
CA ARG A 18 11.18 -9.80 -3.49
C ARG A 18 9.94 -10.06 -4.33
N ASN A 19 9.34 -11.24 -4.22
CA ASN A 19 8.18 -11.67 -4.99
C ASN A 19 6.91 -11.81 -4.13
N MET A 20 6.96 -11.45 -2.84
CA MET A 20 5.77 -11.44 -2.00
C MET A 20 4.80 -10.34 -2.43
N LEU A 21 3.51 -10.65 -2.40
CA LEU A 21 2.46 -9.68 -2.64
C LEU A 21 2.14 -8.94 -1.33
N ASN A 22 2.43 -7.64 -1.30
CA ASN A 22 2.22 -6.79 -0.13
C ASN A 22 0.89 -6.07 -0.27
N LEU A 23 -0.13 -6.55 0.44
CA LEU A 23 -1.48 -5.99 0.44
C LEU A 23 -1.76 -5.24 1.74
N LEU A 24 -2.51 -4.14 1.65
CA LEU A 24 -3.03 -3.41 2.81
C LEU A 24 -4.42 -3.90 3.18
N ASP A 25 -5.19 -4.35 2.20
CA ASP A 25 -6.53 -4.91 2.31
C ASP A 25 -6.86 -5.81 1.11
N SER A 26 -8.06 -6.39 1.12
CA SER A 26 -8.61 -7.17 0.03
C SER A 26 -10.15 -7.18 0.07
N HIS A 27 -10.75 -8.00 -0.79
CA HIS A 27 -12.18 -8.28 -0.81
C HIS A 27 -12.71 -9.05 0.42
N ASP A 28 -11.84 -9.46 1.34
CA ASP A 28 -12.19 -10.22 2.56
C ASP A 28 -11.93 -9.42 3.84
N THR A 29 -11.43 -8.19 3.73
CA THR A 29 -11.14 -7.30 4.86
C THR A 29 -11.91 -5.99 4.70
N GLU A 30 -12.03 -5.22 5.78
CA GLU A 30 -12.38 -3.81 5.65
C GLU A 30 -11.38 -3.07 4.75
N ARG A 31 -11.84 -2.02 4.07
CA ARG A 31 -10.95 -1.16 3.29
C ARG A 31 -9.98 -0.44 4.22
N PHE A 32 -8.75 -0.25 3.76
CA PHE A 32 -7.70 0.33 4.58
C PHE A 32 -7.99 1.78 4.96
N LEU A 33 -8.73 2.52 4.11
CA LEU A 33 -9.24 3.85 4.45
C LEU A 33 -10.20 3.81 5.65
N THR A 34 -11.06 2.80 5.74
CA THR A 34 -11.96 2.55 6.88
C THR A 34 -11.17 2.21 8.14
N ALA A 35 -10.18 1.30 8.03
CA ALA A 35 -9.27 0.98 9.13
C ALA A 35 -8.49 2.22 9.63
N CYS A 36 -8.22 3.19 8.74
CA CYS A 36 -7.63 4.48 9.07
C CYS A 36 -8.62 5.50 9.69
N SER A 37 -9.88 5.12 9.88
CA SER A 37 -10.98 6.00 10.32
C SER A 37 -11.23 7.16 9.34
N GLY A 38 -11.12 6.90 8.04
CA GLY A 38 -11.32 7.90 6.99
C GLY A 38 -10.17 8.90 6.81
N ARG A 39 -9.07 8.76 7.55
CA ARG A 39 -7.92 9.68 7.50
C ARG A 39 -6.97 9.33 6.36
N LYS A 40 -7.05 10.13 5.29
CA LYS A 40 -6.26 9.95 4.07
C LYS A 40 -4.76 10.14 4.29
N GLU A 41 -4.35 10.88 5.32
CA GLU A 41 -2.94 11.07 5.66
C GLU A 41 -2.31 9.73 6.09
N ARG A 42 -3.06 8.91 6.83
CA ARG A 42 -2.60 7.58 7.27
C ARG A 42 -2.52 6.60 6.10
N LEU A 43 -3.55 6.60 5.25
CA LEU A 43 -3.54 5.84 3.99
C LEU A 43 -2.32 6.20 3.16
N ARG A 44 -2.08 7.50 2.90
CA ARG A 44 -0.93 7.95 2.11
C ARG A 44 0.41 7.50 2.70
N LEU A 45 0.59 7.55 4.02
CA LEU A 45 1.81 7.07 4.67
C LEU A 45 2.00 5.56 4.50
N ALA A 46 0.94 4.77 4.66
CA ALA A 46 0.99 3.33 4.44
C ALA A 46 1.32 2.98 2.98
N GLU A 47 0.75 3.73 2.03
CA GLU A 47 1.02 3.57 0.60
C GLU A 47 2.45 3.96 0.23
N VAL A 48 3.01 5.04 0.79
CA VAL A 48 4.44 5.34 0.63
C VAL A 48 5.27 4.14 1.07
N PHE A 49 4.96 3.55 2.22
CA PHE A 49 5.67 2.36 2.70
C PHE A 49 5.47 1.18 1.73
N GLN A 50 4.25 0.86 1.33
CA GLN A 50 3.94 -0.25 0.41
C GLN A 50 4.72 -0.14 -0.92
N PHE A 51 4.78 1.07 -1.50
CA PHE A 51 5.44 1.32 -2.77
C PHE A 51 6.96 1.45 -2.69
N THR A 52 7.53 1.64 -1.49
CA THR A 52 8.98 1.76 -1.28
C THR A 52 9.59 0.54 -0.58
N TYR A 53 8.76 -0.35 -0.05
CA TYR A 53 9.20 -1.58 0.59
C TYR A 53 9.49 -2.71 -0.42
N ILE A 54 10.21 -3.73 0.05
CA ILE A 54 10.57 -4.91 -0.76
C ILE A 54 9.35 -5.79 -1.03
N GLY A 55 9.19 -6.27 -2.26
CA GLY A 55 8.05 -7.08 -2.70
C GLY A 55 7.24 -6.42 -3.82
N ILE A 56 6.03 -6.91 -4.04
CA ILE A 56 5.12 -6.44 -5.09
C ILE A 56 3.95 -5.72 -4.40
N PRO A 57 3.81 -4.38 -4.54
CA PRO A 57 2.66 -3.68 -3.99
C PRO A 57 1.38 -4.11 -4.69
N TYR A 58 0.31 -4.28 -3.92
CA TYR A 58 -1.01 -4.64 -4.40
C TYR A 58 -2.03 -3.56 -4.02
N ILE A 59 -2.78 -3.08 -5.00
CA ILE A 59 -3.84 -2.09 -4.80
C ILE A 59 -5.17 -2.82 -4.96
N TYR A 60 -6.07 -2.71 -3.98
CA TYR A 60 -7.44 -3.18 -4.13
C TYR A 60 -8.29 -2.10 -4.83
N TYR A 61 -9.17 -2.52 -5.75
CA TYR A 61 -9.84 -1.56 -6.64
C TYR A 61 -10.62 -0.52 -5.85
N GLY A 62 -10.47 0.74 -6.22
CA GLY A 62 -11.19 1.84 -5.59
C GLY A 62 -10.42 2.52 -4.46
N ASP A 63 -9.39 1.90 -3.89
CA ASP A 63 -8.59 2.56 -2.84
C ASP A 63 -7.86 3.78 -3.40
N GLU A 64 -7.41 3.70 -4.65
CA GLU A 64 -6.72 4.79 -5.33
C GLU A 64 -7.60 6.02 -5.57
N ILE A 65 -8.92 5.86 -5.50
CA ILE A 65 -9.91 6.94 -5.58
C ILE A 65 -10.61 7.21 -4.25
N GLY A 66 -10.19 6.55 -3.17
CA GLY A 66 -10.65 6.78 -1.80
C GLY A 66 -11.97 6.09 -1.46
N LEU A 67 -12.25 4.93 -2.07
CA LEU A 67 -13.42 4.12 -1.73
C LEU A 67 -13.30 3.59 -0.29
N ASP A 68 -14.38 3.70 0.48
CA ASP A 68 -14.47 3.20 1.85
C ASP A 68 -15.37 1.96 1.94
N GLY A 69 -15.36 1.30 3.10
CA GLY A 69 -16.17 0.12 3.35
C GLY A 69 -15.66 -0.70 4.53
N GLY A 70 -16.56 -1.22 5.34
CA GLY A 70 -16.28 -2.22 6.37
C GLY A 70 -15.91 -3.58 5.78
N ASN A 71 -15.92 -4.63 6.60
CA ASN A 71 -15.66 -6.00 6.14
C ASN A 71 -16.69 -6.48 5.09
N ASP A 72 -16.41 -7.63 4.47
CA ASP A 72 -17.31 -8.30 3.52
C ASP A 72 -18.76 -8.31 4.05
N PRO A 73 -19.76 -7.82 3.29
CA PRO A 73 -19.71 -7.39 1.88
C PRO A 73 -19.45 -5.90 1.61
N ASP A 74 -19.29 -5.07 2.63
CA ASP A 74 -19.23 -3.62 2.46
C ASP A 74 -17.93 -3.16 1.76
N CYS A 75 -16.86 -3.95 1.80
CA CYS A 75 -15.65 -3.69 1.01
C CYS A 75 -15.86 -3.87 -0.51
N ARG A 76 -16.94 -4.55 -0.94
CA ARG A 76 -17.22 -4.93 -2.33
C ARG A 76 -18.20 -3.98 -3.05
N LYS A 77 -18.26 -2.71 -2.65
CA LYS A 77 -19.05 -1.66 -3.33
C LYS A 77 -18.69 -1.56 -4.82
N CYS A 78 -19.65 -1.16 -5.65
CA CYS A 78 -19.39 -0.89 -7.06
C CYS A 78 -18.30 0.18 -7.22
N MET A 79 -17.44 0.00 -8.23
CA MET A 79 -16.44 1.01 -8.59
C MET A 79 -17.12 2.33 -8.97
N VAL A 80 -16.59 3.43 -8.45
CA VAL A 80 -17.05 4.78 -8.81
C VAL A 80 -16.32 5.21 -10.07
N TRP A 81 -17.02 5.31 -11.19
CA TRP A 81 -16.42 5.65 -12.49
C TRP A 81 -16.49 7.14 -12.83
N GLU A 82 -17.46 7.85 -12.26
CA GLU A 82 -17.63 9.30 -12.44
C GLU A 82 -16.44 10.07 -11.83
N PRO A 83 -15.59 10.73 -12.62
CA PRO A 83 -14.37 11.38 -12.13
C PRO A 83 -14.62 12.44 -11.04
N GLU A 84 -15.76 13.12 -11.08
CA GLU A 84 -16.18 14.12 -10.11
C GLU A 84 -16.53 13.55 -8.74
N LYS A 85 -16.77 12.23 -8.66
CA LYS A 85 -17.03 11.52 -7.40
C LYS A 85 -15.79 10.81 -6.85
N GLN A 86 -14.67 10.87 -7.57
CA GLN A 86 -13.41 10.26 -7.17
C GLN A 86 -12.50 11.25 -6.44
N ASP A 87 -11.69 10.77 -5.49
CA ASP A 87 -10.56 11.56 -5.00
C ASP A 87 -9.44 11.60 -6.04
N ARG A 88 -9.50 12.59 -6.93
CA ARG A 88 -8.50 12.77 -8.00
C ARG A 88 -7.10 13.11 -7.48
N ALA A 89 -7.00 13.73 -6.30
CA ALA A 89 -5.71 14.03 -5.70
C ALA A 89 -5.04 12.75 -5.17
N LEU A 90 -5.82 11.85 -4.56
CA LEU A 90 -5.35 10.52 -4.17
C LEU A 90 -4.96 9.69 -5.39
N PHE A 91 -5.77 9.72 -6.46
CA PHE A 91 -5.47 9.02 -7.70
C PHE A 91 -4.11 9.46 -8.29
N SER A 92 -3.89 10.77 -8.40
CA SER A 92 -2.61 11.32 -8.87
C SER A 92 -1.44 11.02 -7.93
N PHE A 93 -1.69 10.88 -6.62
CA PHE A 93 -0.70 10.43 -5.66
C PHE A 93 -0.27 8.99 -5.91
N TYR A 94 -1.19 8.05 -6.12
CA TYR A 94 -0.85 6.66 -6.51
C TYR A 94 -0.07 6.63 -7.84
N GLN A 95 -0.50 7.40 -8.85
CA GLN A 95 0.25 7.51 -10.10
C GLN A 95 1.69 7.99 -9.89
N THR A 96 1.89 8.92 -8.95
CA THR A 96 3.22 9.41 -8.59
C THR A 96 4.06 8.32 -7.91
N LEU A 97 3.50 7.56 -6.96
CA LEU A 97 4.19 6.44 -6.31
C LEU A 97 4.57 5.34 -7.31
N ILE A 98 3.64 4.98 -8.21
CA ILE A 98 3.87 4.01 -9.29
C ILE A 98 5.03 4.49 -10.17
N ARG A 99 5.03 5.77 -10.58
CA ARG A 99 6.10 6.35 -11.38
C ARG A 99 7.44 6.28 -10.66
N ILE A 100 7.51 6.76 -9.41
CA ILE A 100 8.74 6.71 -8.60
C ILE A 100 9.27 5.28 -8.49
N ARG A 101 8.41 4.30 -8.19
CA ARG A 101 8.81 2.89 -8.11
C ARG A 101 9.35 2.36 -9.43
N LYS A 102 8.72 2.70 -10.56
CA LYS A 102 9.16 2.23 -11.89
C LYS A 102 10.46 2.89 -12.36
N GLU A 103 10.70 4.15 -11.98
CA GLU A 103 11.89 4.91 -12.36
C GLU A 103 13.12 4.58 -11.51
N ASN A 104 12.94 3.97 -10.33
CA ASN A 104 14.03 3.65 -9.39
C ASN A 104 14.16 2.12 -9.22
N ARG A 105 15.19 1.53 -9.83
CA ARG A 105 15.40 0.06 -9.82
C ARG A 105 15.62 -0.48 -8.40
N GLU A 106 16.13 0.33 -7.50
CA GLU A 106 16.39 0.04 -6.09
C GLU A 106 15.08 -0.26 -5.35
N LEU A 107 13.99 0.40 -5.72
CA LEU A 107 12.67 0.14 -5.12
C LEU A 107 12.07 -1.19 -5.61
N VAL A 108 12.45 -1.66 -6.79
CA VAL A 108 11.95 -2.93 -7.37
C VAL A 108 12.85 -4.12 -7.00
N TYR A 109 14.16 -3.96 -7.08
CA TYR A 109 15.15 -5.04 -7.00
C TYR A 109 16.17 -4.88 -5.86
N GLY A 110 16.12 -3.79 -5.11
CA GLY A 110 17.08 -3.50 -4.07
C GLY A 110 16.93 -4.39 -2.83
N THR A 111 17.48 -3.90 -1.73
CA THR A 111 17.39 -4.51 -0.41
C THR A 111 16.87 -3.47 0.58
N TYR A 112 16.15 -3.93 1.59
CA TYR A 112 15.72 -3.09 2.70
C TYR A 112 16.73 -3.15 3.83
N ARG A 113 17.10 -2.00 4.39
CA ARG A 113 17.92 -1.90 5.60
C ARG A 113 17.33 -0.85 6.53
N GLN A 114 17.10 -1.24 7.78
CA GLN A 114 16.67 -0.32 8.82
C GLN A 114 17.85 0.56 9.25
N VAL A 115 17.56 1.83 9.47
CA VAL A 115 18.48 2.81 10.07
C VAL A 115 17.83 3.37 11.32
N GLU A 116 18.63 3.65 12.33
CA GLU A 116 18.18 4.29 13.56
C GLU A 116 18.52 5.78 13.49
N ALA A 117 17.54 6.63 13.80
CA ALA A 117 17.82 8.03 14.05
C ALA A 117 18.34 8.13 15.49
N GLY A 118 19.64 8.38 15.64
CA GLY A 118 20.24 8.62 16.96
C GLY A 118 19.59 9.83 17.63
N GLY A 119 19.18 9.65 18.89
CA GLY A 119 18.87 10.73 19.82
C GLY A 119 20.09 11.10 20.64
#